data_AF-A0A2V9ZVX8-F1
#
_entry.id   AF-A0A2V9ZVX8-F1
#
_cell.length_a   1.000
_cell.length_b   1.000
_cell.length_c   1.000
_cell.angle_alpha   90.00
_cell.angle_beta   90.00
_cell.angle_gamma   90.00
#
_symmetry.space_group_name_H-M   'P 1'
#
loop_
_entity.id
_entity.type
_entity.pdbx_description
1 polymer ?
#
loop_
_entity_poly.entity_id
_entity_poly.type
_entity_poly.pdbx_seq_one_letter_code
_entity_poly.pdbx_strand_id
1 'polypeptide(L)'
;KEIGLEPLPINNWDGTILNGEFVPDTWGDGLDKLPYPASVRESFKKCKHDLLAIDSRKRAFELFNLPFSDFLKGYAPEVKSWWDTYGPSNWGATSESTAAALAIDELKSIAAEDRTDIRYTWPGGIGALSKRLSELLQGKFADHMQTGATTIAVVPQRSGVHVTYMQNGGLKTVAAKAVIMASPKFITRRLIEGLPEKQSEAMHQIHYIPYPVVNLILRQLVSGK
;
A
#
# COMPACT_ATOMS: atom_id res chain seq x y z
N LYS A 1 -16.02 6.28 14.55
CA LYS A 1 -17.46 6.46 14.91
C LYS A 1 -18.39 5.45 14.24
N GLU A 2 -18.40 5.28 12.91
CA GLU A 2 -19.41 4.43 12.22
C GLU A 2 -19.49 2.97 12.67
N ILE A 3 -18.37 2.35 13.08
CA ILE A 3 -18.34 0.98 13.62
C ILE A 3 -18.19 0.92 15.15
N GLY A 4 -18.35 2.06 15.83
CA GLY A 4 -18.27 2.17 17.29
C GLY A 4 -16.85 2.06 17.87
N LEU A 5 -15.81 2.22 17.04
CA LEU A 5 -14.43 2.30 17.49
C LEU A 5 -13.91 3.74 17.46
N GLU A 6 -13.14 4.09 18.49
CA GLU A 6 -12.47 5.38 18.63
C GLU A 6 -11.06 5.29 18.04
N PRO A 7 -10.72 6.12 17.03
CA PRO A 7 -9.39 6.13 16.44
C PRO A 7 -8.37 6.80 17.37
N LEU A 8 -7.13 6.33 17.32
CA LEU A 8 -5.98 6.91 18.00
C LEU A 8 -5.07 7.55 16.94
N PRO A 9 -4.84 8.88 16.99
CA PRO A 9 -3.98 9.54 16.01
C PRO A 9 -2.54 9.01 16.10
N ILE A 10 -1.90 8.83 14.96
CA ILE A 10 -0.47 8.54 14.86
C ILE A 10 0.23 9.88 14.67
N ASN A 11 1.02 10.30 15.65
CA ASN A 11 1.81 11.54 15.57
C ASN A 11 3.26 11.22 15.22
N ASN A 12 3.50 10.68 14.02
CA ASN A 12 4.84 10.36 13.54
C ASN A 12 4.89 10.30 12.02
N TRP A 13 5.49 11.32 11.39
CA TRP A 13 5.73 11.40 9.94
C TRP A 13 6.70 10.32 9.44
N ASP A 14 6.89 10.27 8.13
CA ASP A 14 7.83 9.35 7.50
C ASP A 14 9.27 9.83 7.72
N GLY A 15 9.84 9.35 8.81
CA GLY A 15 11.18 9.67 9.25
C GLY A 15 12.28 8.87 8.57
N THR A 16 13.50 9.37 8.69
CA THR A 16 14.72 8.75 8.20
C THR A 16 15.61 8.38 9.38
N ILE A 17 16.16 7.16 9.39
CA ILE A 17 17.24 6.77 10.30
C ILE A 17 18.50 6.55 9.46
N LEU A 18 19.53 7.34 9.69
CA LEU A 18 20.82 7.25 9.01
C LEU A 18 21.94 7.41 10.03
N ASN A 19 22.91 6.49 10.02
CA ASN A 19 24.05 6.51 10.94
C ASN A 19 23.68 6.62 12.43
N GLY A 20 22.52 6.07 12.82
CA GLY A 20 22.01 6.14 14.19
C GLY A 20 21.26 7.44 14.52
N GLU A 21 21.23 8.41 13.61
CA GLU A 21 20.45 9.65 13.77
C GLU A 21 19.05 9.48 13.19
N PHE A 22 18.04 9.86 13.98
CA PHE A 22 16.64 9.85 13.57
C PHE A 22 16.16 11.26 13.23
N VAL A 23 15.71 11.43 11.99
CA VAL A 23 15.03 12.62 11.49
C VAL A 23 13.55 12.28 11.33
N PRO A 24 12.64 12.75 12.21
CA PRO A 24 11.27 12.24 12.31
C PRO A 24 10.37 12.59 11.12
N ASP A 25 10.72 13.62 10.35
CA ASP A 25 9.90 14.13 9.27
C ASP A 25 10.81 14.54 8.11
N THR A 26 11.15 13.58 7.26
CA THR A 26 12.19 13.76 6.26
C THR A 26 11.89 14.91 5.30
N TRP A 27 10.72 14.86 4.66
CA TRP A 27 10.36 15.76 3.56
C TRP A 27 9.65 17.04 4.01
N GLY A 28 9.32 17.16 5.29
CA GLY A 28 8.90 18.42 5.92
C GLY A 28 10.09 19.17 6.52
N ASP A 29 10.15 19.23 7.85
CA ASP A 29 11.11 20.03 8.60
C ASP A 29 12.49 19.37 8.75
N GLY A 30 12.66 18.15 8.21
CA GLY A 30 13.85 17.33 8.38
C GLY A 30 14.94 17.51 7.34
N LEU A 31 14.66 18.14 6.19
CA LEU A 31 15.63 18.25 5.09
C LEU A 31 16.94 18.93 5.50
N ASP A 32 16.88 19.96 6.34
CA ASP A 32 18.05 20.67 6.87
C ASP A 32 18.83 19.87 7.93
N LYS A 33 18.19 18.85 8.52
CA LYS A 33 18.72 18.04 9.62
C LYS A 33 19.26 16.68 9.15
N LEU A 34 19.15 16.38 7.85
CA LEU A 34 19.70 15.15 7.31
C LEU A 34 21.23 15.09 7.54
N PRO A 35 21.77 13.93 7.96
CA PRO A 35 23.19 13.72 8.26
C PRO A 35 24.03 13.57 6.98
N TYR A 36 23.84 14.48 6.03
CA TYR A 36 24.55 14.55 4.76
C TYR A 36 25.31 15.88 4.60
N PRO A 37 26.26 16.00 3.67
CA PRO A 37 26.82 17.28 3.28
C PRO A 37 25.75 18.27 2.79
N ALA A 38 26.02 19.57 2.90
CA ALA A 38 25.08 20.62 2.49
C ALA A 38 24.64 20.47 1.02
N SER A 39 25.55 20.09 0.11
CA SER A 39 25.24 19.86 -1.31
C SER A 39 24.19 18.78 -1.53
N VAL A 40 24.20 17.72 -0.72
CA VAL A 40 23.21 16.63 -0.80
C VAL A 40 21.86 17.12 -0.28
N ARG A 41 21.83 17.84 0.84
CA ARG A 41 20.58 18.44 1.37
C ARG A 41 19.93 19.40 0.37
N GLU A 42 20.72 20.24 -0.28
CA GLU A 42 20.22 21.12 -1.35
C GLU A 42 19.66 20.32 -2.53
N SER A 43 20.23 19.15 -2.82
CA SER A 43 19.68 18.24 -3.83
C SER A 43 18.30 17.69 -3.44
N PHE A 44 18.09 17.30 -2.18
CA PHE A 44 16.77 16.89 -1.68
C PHE A 44 15.75 18.04 -1.78
N LYS A 45 16.13 19.26 -1.37
CA LYS A 45 15.26 20.44 -1.46
C LYS A 45 14.88 20.75 -2.91
N LYS A 46 15.84 20.70 -3.82
CA LYS A 46 15.59 20.88 -5.25
C LYS A 46 14.65 19.80 -5.79
N CYS A 47 14.87 18.53 -5.43
CA CYS A 47 14.00 17.43 -5.81
C CYS A 47 12.57 17.64 -5.29
N LYS A 48 12.40 18.02 -4.02
CA LYS A 48 11.10 18.37 -3.43
C LYS A 48 10.42 19.46 -4.25
N HIS A 49 11.11 20.57 -4.50
CA HIS A 49 10.56 21.71 -5.25
C HIS A 49 10.08 21.29 -6.65
N ASP A 50 10.95 20.61 -7.41
CA ASP A 50 10.68 20.24 -8.79
C ASP A 50 9.53 19.23 -8.90
N LEU A 51 9.47 18.24 -8.01
CA LEU A 51 8.42 17.22 -8.02
C LEU A 51 7.06 17.77 -7.55
N LEU A 52 7.04 18.68 -6.57
CA LEU A 52 5.80 19.35 -6.14
C LEU A 52 5.21 20.23 -7.24
N ALA A 53 6.05 20.79 -8.12
CA ALA A 53 5.62 21.60 -9.24
C ALA A 53 4.97 20.80 -10.39
N ILE A 54 5.11 19.46 -10.40
CA ILE A 54 4.51 18.62 -11.45
C ILE A 54 2.99 18.55 -11.27
N ASP A 55 2.21 18.91 -12.29
CA ASP A 55 0.77 18.67 -12.32
C ASP A 55 0.47 17.19 -12.66
N SER A 56 0.49 16.34 -11.63
CA SER A 56 0.30 14.89 -11.77
C SER A 56 -1.06 14.51 -12.34
N ARG A 57 -2.11 15.32 -12.08
CA ARG A 57 -3.45 15.09 -12.65
C ARG A 57 -3.47 15.33 -14.16
N LYS A 58 -2.89 16.43 -14.63
CA LYS A 58 -2.83 16.71 -16.09
C LYS A 58 -1.90 15.76 -16.83
N ARG A 59 -0.85 15.27 -16.18
CA ARG A 59 0.15 14.37 -16.78
C ARG A 59 -0.06 12.89 -16.44
N ALA A 60 -1.20 12.52 -15.86
CA ALA A 60 -1.43 11.17 -15.34
C ALA A 60 -1.12 10.07 -16.36
N PHE A 61 -1.63 10.20 -17.59
CA PHE A 61 -1.40 9.19 -18.64
C PHE A 61 0.08 8.96 -18.94
N GLU A 62 0.87 10.03 -18.98
CA GLU A 62 2.32 9.94 -19.16
C GLU A 62 3.01 9.34 -17.92
N LEU A 63 2.72 9.90 -16.75
CA LEU A 63 3.41 9.57 -15.50
C LEU A 63 3.14 8.14 -14.99
N PHE A 64 1.99 7.54 -15.34
CA PHE A 64 1.73 6.12 -15.04
C PHE A 64 2.55 5.16 -15.90
N ASN A 65 3.12 5.62 -17.02
CA ASN A 65 3.90 4.81 -17.95
C ASN A 65 5.42 5.06 -17.86
N LEU A 66 5.88 5.90 -16.93
CA LEU A 66 7.29 6.18 -16.72
C LEU A 66 7.75 5.67 -15.34
N PRO A 67 8.97 5.12 -15.24
CA PRO A 67 9.54 4.77 -13.94
C PRO A 67 9.90 6.04 -13.18
N PHE A 68 9.70 6.03 -11.86
CA PHE A 68 10.03 7.17 -11.03
C PHE A 68 11.53 7.50 -11.03
N SER A 69 12.39 6.51 -11.24
CA SER A 69 13.84 6.71 -11.36
C SER A 69 14.24 7.71 -12.45
N ASP A 70 13.43 7.89 -13.49
CA ASP A 70 13.69 8.90 -14.53
C ASP A 70 13.61 10.33 -13.99
N PHE A 71 12.77 10.55 -12.98
CA PHE A 71 12.58 11.83 -12.29
C PHE A 71 13.61 12.07 -11.18
N LEU A 72 14.50 11.11 -10.93
CA LEU A 72 15.58 11.22 -9.94
C LEU A 72 16.95 11.47 -10.58
N LYS A 73 17.02 11.51 -11.92
CA LYS A 73 18.26 11.82 -12.66
C LYS A 73 18.70 13.26 -12.41
N GLY A 74 19.98 13.46 -12.15
CA GLY A 74 20.57 14.78 -11.91
C GLY A 74 20.50 15.27 -10.47
N TYR A 75 19.88 14.51 -9.56
CA TYR A 75 20.00 14.74 -8.12
C TYR A 75 21.13 13.90 -7.51
N ALA A 76 21.48 14.21 -6.27
CA ALA A 76 22.42 13.42 -5.48
C ALA A 76 21.89 11.99 -5.33
N PRO A 77 22.77 10.96 -5.41
CA PRO A 77 22.36 9.56 -5.39
C PRO A 77 21.58 9.16 -4.12
N GLU A 78 21.80 9.88 -3.01
CA GLU A 78 21.09 9.71 -1.74
C GLU A 78 19.59 9.95 -1.87
N VAL A 79 19.15 10.81 -2.79
CA VAL A 79 17.71 11.02 -3.06
C VAL A 79 17.08 9.73 -3.58
N LYS A 80 17.74 9.08 -4.56
CA LYS A 80 17.29 7.77 -5.07
C LYS A 80 17.40 6.69 -4.00
N SER A 81 18.49 6.68 -3.22
CA SER A 81 18.64 5.72 -2.13
C SER A 81 17.52 5.82 -1.09
N TRP A 82 17.07 7.04 -0.78
CA TRP A 82 15.95 7.25 0.12
C TRP A 82 14.67 6.61 -0.43
N TRP A 83 14.33 6.91 -1.68
CA TRP A 83 13.14 6.36 -2.34
C TRP A 83 13.21 4.84 -2.52
N ASP A 84 14.38 4.28 -2.80
CA ASP A 84 14.58 2.84 -2.94
C ASP A 84 14.54 2.11 -1.58
N THR A 85 14.69 2.83 -0.46
CA THR A 85 14.49 2.29 0.89
C THR A 85 13.05 2.45 1.35
N TYR A 86 12.44 3.60 1.04
CA TYR A 86 11.07 3.94 1.41
C TYR A 86 10.02 3.14 0.61
N GLY A 87 10.14 3.11 -0.71
CA GLY A 87 9.17 2.50 -1.62
C GLY A 87 8.84 1.03 -1.29
N PRO A 88 9.84 0.16 -1.03
CA PRO A 88 9.59 -1.21 -0.60
C PRO A 88 8.74 -1.33 0.67
N SER A 89 8.85 -0.38 1.60
CA SER A 89 8.06 -0.39 2.84
C SER A 89 6.61 0.08 2.65
N ASN A 90 6.35 0.93 1.64
CA ASN A 90 5.03 1.55 1.44
C ASN A 90 4.19 0.83 0.37
N TRP A 91 4.78 0.50 -0.78
CA TRP A 91 4.09 -0.19 -1.89
C TRP A 91 4.89 -1.33 -2.51
N GLY A 92 6.06 -1.65 -1.96
CA GLY A 92 6.78 -2.85 -2.32
C GLY A 92 7.59 -2.78 -3.61
N ALA A 93 7.99 -1.58 -4.04
CA ALA A 93 8.83 -1.41 -5.22
C ALA A 93 9.89 -0.32 -5.01
N THR A 94 11.02 -0.44 -5.70
CA THR A 94 12.02 0.62 -5.81
C THR A 94 11.57 1.67 -6.82
N SER A 95 12.28 2.81 -6.90
CA SER A 95 11.97 3.88 -7.85
C SER A 95 11.99 3.44 -9.32
N GLU A 96 12.76 2.40 -9.67
CA GLU A 96 12.81 1.86 -11.04
C GLU A 96 11.55 1.09 -11.42
N SER A 97 10.90 0.44 -10.45
CA SER A 97 9.68 -0.35 -10.64
C SER A 97 8.41 0.35 -10.14
N THR A 98 8.51 1.64 -9.80
CA THR A 98 7.39 2.46 -9.35
C THR A 98 6.98 3.41 -10.46
N ALA A 99 5.69 3.47 -10.79
CA ALA A 99 5.17 4.49 -11.70
C ALA A 99 5.39 5.89 -11.12
N ALA A 100 5.92 6.82 -11.92
CA ALA A 100 6.25 8.17 -11.47
C ALA A 100 5.05 8.89 -10.83
N ALA A 101 3.85 8.68 -11.37
CA ALA A 101 2.61 9.24 -10.81
C ALA A 101 2.43 8.91 -9.32
N LEU A 102 2.67 7.66 -8.93
CA LEU A 102 2.48 7.21 -7.55
C LEU A 102 3.45 7.89 -6.58
N ALA A 103 4.75 7.91 -6.91
CA ALA A 103 5.75 8.52 -6.06
C ALA A 103 5.64 10.05 -6.00
N ILE A 104 5.23 10.71 -7.09
CA ILE A 104 4.97 12.15 -7.11
C ILE A 104 3.75 12.49 -6.25
N ASP A 105 2.66 11.73 -6.35
CA ASP A 105 1.47 11.94 -5.53
C ASP A 105 1.77 11.66 -4.05
N GLU A 106 2.57 10.63 -3.75
CA GLU A 106 3.06 10.37 -2.39
C GLU A 106 3.85 11.56 -1.85
N LEU A 107 4.84 12.05 -2.61
CA LEU A 107 5.64 13.18 -2.17
C LEU A 107 4.77 14.41 -1.89
N LYS A 108 3.74 14.67 -2.71
CA LYS A 108 2.78 15.74 -2.45
C LYS A 108 2.05 15.53 -1.14
N SER A 109 1.60 14.30 -0.87
CA SER A 109 0.93 13.94 0.38
C SER A 109 1.83 14.19 1.60
N ILE A 110 3.12 13.85 1.52
CA ILE A 110 4.02 13.93 2.68
C ILE A 110 4.84 15.21 2.76
N ALA A 111 4.90 16.05 1.72
CA ALA A 111 5.83 17.19 1.64
C ALA A 111 5.20 18.54 1.28
N ALA A 112 3.93 18.58 0.84
CA ALA A 112 3.24 19.83 0.54
C ALA A 112 3.10 20.72 1.81
N GLU A 113 3.03 22.03 1.61
CA GLU A 113 2.95 23.00 2.71
C GLU A 113 1.66 22.85 3.53
N ASP A 114 0.57 22.45 2.88
CA ASP A 114 -0.76 22.22 3.46
C ASP A 114 -1.02 20.76 3.86
N ARG A 115 0.04 19.93 3.92
CA ARG A 115 -0.10 18.51 4.29
C ARG A 115 -0.72 18.33 5.68
N THR A 116 -1.48 17.25 5.82
CA THR A 116 -2.08 16.85 7.10
C THR A 116 -1.84 15.37 7.34
N ASP A 117 -1.38 15.01 8.54
CA ASP A 117 -1.25 13.60 8.92
C ASP A 117 -2.60 13.09 9.39
N ILE A 118 -3.23 12.26 8.56
CA ILE A 118 -4.53 11.66 8.84
C ILE A 118 -4.40 10.19 9.22
N ARG A 119 -3.22 9.75 9.67
CA ARG A 119 -3.00 8.35 10.05
C ARG A 119 -3.53 8.09 11.45
N TYR A 120 -4.26 6.98 11.57
CA TYR A 120 -4.84 6.52 12.81
C TYR A 120 -4.58 5.04 13.00
N THR A 121 -4.53 4.63 14.26
CA THR A 121 -4.61 3.24 14.68
C THR A 121 -5.75 3.07 15.68
N TRP A 122 -5.92 1.86 16.20
CA TRP A 122 -6.94 1.53 17.21
C TRP A 122 -6.31 0.74 18.35
N PRO A 123 -6.96 0.67 19.53
CA PRO A 123 -6.59 -0.30 20.55
C PRO A 123 -6.53 -1.72 19.96
N GLY A 124 -5.34 -2.34 19.97
CA GLY A 124 -5.10 -3.64 19.33
C GLY A 124 -4.73 -3.60 17.84
N GLY A 125 -4.48 -2.41 17.27
CA GLY A 125 -4.06 -2.21 15.88
C GLY A 125 -5.20 -2.24 14.86
N ILE A 126 -4.85 -2.15 13.57
CA ILE A 126 -5.82 -2.09 12.46
C ILE A 126 -6.72 -3.34 12.36
N GLY A 127 -6.29 -4.49 12.91
CA GLY A 127 -7.10 -5.70 12.98
C GLY A 127 -8.39 -5.54 13.78
N ALA A 128 -8.45 -4.56 14.69
CA ALA A 128 -9.67 -4.22 15.43
C ALA A 128 -10.81 -3.79 14.49
N LEU A 129 -10.51 -3.11 13.38
CA LEU A 129 -11.50 -2.69 12.38
C LEU A 129 -12.17 -3.90 11.73
N SER A 130 -11.36 -4.82 11.19
CA SER A 130 -11.87 -6.03 10.52
C SER A 130 -12.65 -6.92 11.47
N LYS A 131 -12.16 -7.08 12.71
CA LYS A 131 -12.86 -7.83 13.75
C LYS A 131 -14.22 -7.21 14.05
N ARG A 132 -14.26 -5.91 14.33
CA ARG A 132 -15.51 -5.22 14.67
C ARG A 132 -16.52 -5.23 13.53
N LEU A 133 -16.04 -5.01 12.30
CA LEU A 133 -16.88 -5.12 11.11
C LEU A 133 -17.46 -6.53 10.98
N SER A 134 -16.64 -7.57 11.20
CA SER A 134 -17.10 -8.95 11.17
C SER A 134 -18.18 -9.23 12.22
N GLU A 135 -18.00 -8.79 13.47
CA GLU A 135 -19.00 -8.92 14.54
C GLU A 135 -20.35 -8.27 14.17
N LEU A 136 -20.30 -7.05 13.64
CA LEU A 136 -21.49 -6.30 13.24
C LEU A 136 -22.22 -6.97 12.07
N LEU A 137 -21.48 -7.49 11.10
CA LEU A 137 -22.05 -8.17 9.93
C LEU A 137 -22.58 -9.56 10.30
N GLN A 138 -21.88 -10.31 11.15
CA GLN A 138 -22.34 -11.62 11.61
C GLN A 138 -23.68 -11.50 12.34
N GLY A 139 -23.85 -10.48 13.20
CA GLY A 139 -25.13 -10.25 13.88
C GLY A 139 -26.33 -9.97 12.95
N LYS A 140 -26.08 -9.59 11.69
CA LYS A 140 -27.13 -9.24 10.70
C LYS A 140 -27.24 -10.23 9.54
N PHE A 141 -26.15 -10.90 9.19
CA PHE A 141 -25.99 -11.65 7.94
C PHE A 141 -25.29 -13.00 8.16
N ALA A 142 -25.39 -13.58 9.37
CA ALA A 142 -24.73 -14.84 9.73
C ALA A 142 -24.89 -15.94 8.64
N ASP A 143 -26.12 -16.16 8.16
CA ASP A 143 -26.41 -17.20 7.17
C ASP A 143 -25.74 -16.96 5.81
N HIS A 144 -25.38 -15.71 5.50
CA HIS A 144 -24.70 -15.31 4.27
C HIS A 144 -23.18 -15.22 4.42
N MET A 145 -22.65 -15.33 5.64
CA MET A 145 -21.22 -15.20 5.94
C MET A 145 -20.58 -16.57 6.17
N GLN A 146 -20.11 -17.17 5.08
CA GLN A 146 -19.50 -18.48 5.11
C GLN A 146 -17.99 -18.39 5.39
N THR A 147 -17.58 -18.72 6.61
CA THR A 147 -16.15 -18.88 6.95
C THR A 147 -15.66 -20.29 6.62
N GLY A 148 -14.34 -20.45 6.46
CA GLY A 148 -13.73 -21.74 6.07
C GLY A 148 -14.16 -22.23 4.68
N ALA A 149 -14.77 -21.36 3.87
CA ALA A 149 -15.21 -21.64 2.51
C ALA A 149 -14.16 -21.15 1.51
N THR A 150 -13.34 -22.06 1.00
CA THR A 150 -12.29 -21.74 0.02
C THR A 150 -12.84 -21.86 -1.39
N THR A 151 -13.04 -20.74 -2.08
CA THR A 151 -13.45 -20.75 -3.50
C THR A 151 -12.37 -21.39 -4.36
N ILE A 152 -12.76 -22.34 -5.21
CA ILE A 152 -11.85 -23.06 -6.11
C ILE A 152 -12.17 -22.86 -7.59
N ALA A 153 -13.39 -22.43 -7.94
CA ALA A 153 -13.77 -22.12 -9.31
C ALA A 153 -14.90 -21.09 -9.37
N VAL A 154 -14.84 -20.22 -10.38
CA VAL A 154 -15.86 -19.22 -10.72
C VAL A 154 -16.11 -19.32 -12.22
N VAL A 155 -17.30 -19.77 -12.59
CA VAL A 155 -17.65 -20.09 -13.99
C VAL A 155 -18.79 -19.18 -14.45
N PRO A 156 -18.53 -18.21 -15.34
CA PRO A 156 -19.57 -17.43 -15.97
C PRO A 156 -20.57 -18.33 -16.71
N GLN A 157 -21.84 -18.01 -16.60
CA GLN A 157 -22.95 -18.69 -17.27
C GLN A 157 -23.72 -17.69 -18.14
N ARG A 158 -24.60 -18.18 -19.02
CA ARG A 158 -25.43 -17.32 -19.86
C ARG A 158 -26.30 -16.33 -19.05
N SER A 159 -26.77 -16.73 -17.87
CA SER A 159 -27.69 -15.95 -17.03
C SER A 159 -27.18 -15.70 -15.60
N GLY A 160 -25.87 -15.82 -15.36
CA GLY A 160 -25.29 -15.61 -14.04
C GLY A 160 -23.87 -16.16 -13.93
N VAL A 161 -23.49 -16.56 -12.72
CA VAL A 161 -22.17 -17.10 -12.41
C VAL A 161 -22.34 -18.25 -11.42
N HIS A 162 -21.65 -19.36 -11.64
CA HIS A 162 -21.52 -20.43 -10.67
C HIS A 162 -20.23 -20.27 -9.89
N VAL A 163 -20.31 -20.37 -8.56
CA VAL A 163 -19.16 -20.31 -7.65
C VAL A 163 -19.06 -21.63 -6.91
N THR A 164 -17.96 -22.34 -7.10
CA THR A 164 -17.67 -23.59 -6.39
C THR A 164 -16.63 -23.33 -5.30
N TYR A 165 -16.92 -23.79 -4.09
CA TYR A 165 -16.03 -23.66 -2.94
C TYR A 165 -15.95 -24.97 -2.16
N MET A 166 -14.81 -25.17 -1.48
CA MET A 166 -14.59 -26.25 -0.53
C MET A 166 -14.86 -25.76 0.89
N GLN A 167 -15.63 -26.52 1.66
CA GLN A 167 -15.90 -26.25 3.07
C GLN A 167 -16.09 -27.56 3.82
N ASN A 168 -15.41 -27.74 4.96
CA ASN A 168 -15.46 -28.97 5.76
C ASN A 168 -15.15 -30.25 4.94
N GLY A 169 -14.21 -30.15 3.99
CA GLY A 169 -13.82 -31.26 3.10
C GLY A 169 -14.79 -31.57 1.95
N GLY A 170 -15.96 -30.92 1.90
CA GLY A 170 -16.94 -31.09 0.82
C GLY A 170 -16.91 -29.94 -0.20
N LEU A 171 -17.30 -30.24 -1.43
CA LEU A 171 -17.51 -29.24 -2.48
C LEU A 171 -18.97 -28.80 -2.52
N LYS A 172 -19.18 -27.49 -2.67
CA LYS A 172 -20.50 -26.88 -2.85
C LYS A 172 -20.44 -25.88 -4.00
N THR A 173 -21.52 -25.77 -4.76
CA THR A 173 -21.68 -24.77 -5.82
C THR A 173 -22.90 -23.94 -5.56
N VAL A 174 -22.78 -22.62 -5.70
CA VAL A 174 -23.89 -21.66 -5.63
C VAL A 174 -24.00 -20.90 -6.93
N ALA A 175 -25.23 -20.56 -7.32
CA ALA A 175 -25.50 -19.69 -8.47
C ALA A 175 -25.79 -18.27 -7.99
N ALA A 176 -25.21 -17.29 -8.67
CA ALA A 176 -25.40 -15.87 -8.40
C ALA A 176 -25.62 -15.08 -9.70
N LYS A 177 -26.31 -13.94 -9.61
CA LYS A 177 -26.45 -13.03 -10.77
C LYS A 177 -25.14 -12.30 -11.10
N ALA A 178 -24.32 -12.06 -10.09
CA ALA A 178 -23.04 -11.39 -10.20
C ALA A 178 -22.11 -11.87 -9.06
N VAL A 179 -20.80 -11.73 -9.27
CA VAL A 179 -19.77 -12.10 -8.29
C VAL A 179 -18.76 -10.96 -8.19
N ILE A 180 -18.40 -10.60 -6.96
CA ILE A 180 -17.32 -9.64 -6.67
C ILE A 180 -16.11 -10.43 -6.19
N MET A 181 -15.03 -10.39 -6.98
CA MET A 181 -13.77 -11.04 -6.63
C MET A 181 -12.89 -10.09 -5.81
N ALA A 182 -12.98 -10.21 -4.48
CA ALA A 182 -12.17 -9.47 -3.52
C ALA A 182 -10.86 -10.18 -3.13
N SER A 183 -10.43 -11.18 -3.91
CA SER A 183 -9.14 -11.86 -3.72
C SER A 183 -8.00 -11.14 -4.46
N PRO A 184 -6.72 -11.36 -4.07
CA PRO A 184 -5.58 -10.87 -4.85
C PRO A 184 -5.68 -11.25 -6.33
N LYS A 185 -5.16 -10.41 -7.23
CA LYS A 185 -5.37 -10.61 -8.69
C LYS A 185 -4.73 -11.88 -9.21
N PHE A 186 -3.56 -12.27 -8.67
CA PHE A 186 -2.93 -13.54 -9.02
C PHE A 186 -3.77 -14.75 -8.59
N ILE A 187 -4.54 -14.67 -7.50
CA ILE A 187 -5.51 -15.71 -7.10
C ILE A 187 -6.72 -15.66 -8.02
N THR A 188 -7.32 -14.48 -8.19
CA THR A 188 -8.51 -14.26 -9.04
C THR A 188 -8.33 -14.83 -10.45
N ARG A 189 -7.16 -14.59 -11.06
CA ARG A 189 -6.79 -15.09 -12.40
C ARG A 189 -6.89 -16.62 -12.53
N ARG A 190 -6.67 -17.36 -11.43
CA ARG A 190 -6.70 -18.84 -11.41
C ARG A 190 -8.09 -19.39 -11.11
N LEU A 191 -8.99 -18.58 -10.55
CA LEU A 191 -10.33 -19.00 -10.14
C LEU A 191 -11.36 -18.81 -11.25
N ILE A 192 -11.22 -17.77 -12.09
CA ILE A 192 -12.21 -17.43 -13.11
C ILE A 192 -11.95 -18.22 -14.40
N GLU A 193 -12.91 -19.06 -14.78
CA GLU A 193 -12.88 -19.75 -16.06
C GLU A 193 -13.20 -18.80 -17.22
N GLY A 194 -12.45 -18.91 -18.32
CA GLY A 194 -12.68 -18.12 -19.52
C GLY A 194 -12.34 -16.62 -19.37
N LEU A 195 -11.51 -16.25 -18.39
CA LEU A 195 -11.06 -14.86 -18.23
C LEU A 195 -10.39 -14.37 -19.54
N PRO A 196 -10.80 -13.20 -20.10
CA PRO A 196 -10.20 -12.69 -21.33
C PRO A 196 -8.68 -12.58 -21.22
N GLU A 197 -7.96 -13.00 -22.26
CA GLU A 197 -6.50 -13.11 -22.24
C GLU A 197 -5.81 -11.79 -21.85
N LYS A 198 -6.23 -10.66 -22.44
CA LYS A 198 -5.70 -9.34 -22.10
C LYS A 198 -5.85 -9.00 -20.61
N GLN A 199 -6.98 -9.40 -20.01
CA GLN A 199 -7.23 -9.17 -18.59
C GLN A 199 -6.41 -10.13 -17.71
N SER A 200 -6.29 -11.39 -18.13
CA SER A 200 -5.45 -12.40 -17.48
C SER A 200 -3.98 -11.97 -17.45
N GLU A 201 -3.50 -11.40 -18.56
CA GLU A 201 -2.13 -10.89 -18.67
C GLU A 201 -1.92 -9.63 -17.82
N ALA A 202 -2.84 -8.67 -17.87
CA ALA A 202 -2.76 -7.50 -17.00
C ALA A 202 -2.73 -7.87 -15.50
N MET A 203 -3.47 -8.90 -15.07
CA MET A 203 -3.40 -9.42 -13.70
C MET A 203 -2.07 -10.14 -13.41
N HIS A 204 -1.46 -10.78 -14.42
CA HIS A 204 -0.21 -11.51 -14.26
C HIS A 204 0.99 -10.57 -14.03
N GLN A 205 0.99 -9.41 -14.67
CA GLN A 205 2.04 -8.39 -14.56
C GLN A 205 2.06 -7.65 -13.20
N ILE A 206 1.08 -7.89 -12.32
CA ILE A 206 1.06 -7.31 -10.98
C ILE A 206 2.01 -8.11 -10.07
N HIS A 207 3.13 -7.50 -9.71
CA HIS A 207 4.10 -8.07 -8.79
C HIS A 207 3.66 -7.86 -7.33
N TYR A 208 3.72 -8.94 -6.55
CA TYR A 208 3.54 -8.92 -5.10
C TYR A 208 4.87 -9.27 -4.47
N ILE A 209 5.42 -8.39 -3.64
CA ILE A 209 6.66 -8.68 -2.92
C ILE A 209 6.38 -9.42 -1.61
N PRO A 210 7.19 -10.42 -1.24
CA PRO A 210 7.18 -10.95 0.11
C PRO A 210 7.82 -9.94 1.06
N TYR A 211 7.19 -9.70 2.21
CA TYR A 211 7.78 -8.91 3.28
C TYR A 211 7.58 -9.61 4.64
N PRO A 212 8.63 -9.78 5.45
CA PRO A 212 8.49 -10.32 6.79
C PRO A 212 8.12 -9.22 7.78
N VAL A 213 7.29 -9.57 8.78
CA VAL A 213 7.08 -8.74 9.96
C VAL A 213 7.81 -9.40 11.13
N VAL A 214 8.85 -8.75 11.65
CA VAL A 214 9.64 -9.23 12.79
C VAL A 214 9.32 -8.36 14.01
N ASN A 215 8.58 -8.93 14.96
CA ASN A 215 8.24 -8.23 16.20
C ASN A 215 9.31 -8.51 17.26
N LEU A 216 10.01 -7.46 17.70
CA LEU A 216 11.00 -7.54 18.78
C LEU A 216 10.40 -6.96 20.05
N ILE A 217 10.26 -7.78 21.09
CA ILE A 217 9.74 -7.35 22.41
C ILE A 217 10.91 -7.26 23.37
N LEU A 218 11.22 -6.04 23.80
CA LEU A 218 12.33 -5.75 24.69
C LEU A 218 11.79 -5.47 26.09
N ARG A 219 12.47 -5.99 27.12
CA ARG A 219 12.09 -5.75 28.53
C ARG A 219 12.38 -4.32 28.99
N GLN A 220 13.34 -3.67 28.36
CA GLN A 220 13.78 -2.31 28.65
C GLN A 220 14.06 -1.60 27.33
N LEU A 221 13.87 -0.28 27.30
CA LEU A 221 14.28 0.54 26.17
C LEU A 221 15.80 0.42 26.00
N VAL A 222 16.23 0.12 24.78
CA VAL A 222 17.65 0.25 24.43
C VAL A 222 17.89 1.73 24.20
N SER A 223 18.37 2.43 25.23
CA SER A 223 18.87 3.80 25.06
C SER A 223 20.16 3.73 24.25
N GLY A 224 20.13 4.25 23.02
CA GLY A 224 21.34 4.56 22.27
C GLY A 224 22.20 5.54 23.07
N LYS A 225 23.51 5.31 23.09
CA LYS A 225 24.47 6.31 23.57
C LYS A 225 24.51 7.49 22.61
#